data_AF-A0A7K6ZW24-F1
#
_entry.id   AF-A0A7K6ZW24-F1
#
_cell.length_a   1.000
_cell.length_b   1.000
_cell.length_c   1.000
_cell.angle_alpha   90.00
_cell.angle_beta   90.00
_cell.angle_gamma   90.00
#
_symmetry.space_group_name_H-M   'P 1'
#
loop_
_entity.id
_entity.type
_entity.pdbx_description
1 polymer ?
#
loop_
_entity_poly.entity_id
_entity_poly.type
_entity_poly.pdbx_seq_one_letter_code
_entity_poly.pdbx_strand_id
1 'polypeptide(L)'
;YRKHEWDKHGTCAATLQILNSQKKYFGKALDLYKQVDLNRCISELPRLPPISITLCVFQMTVLKEALTRAYGVTLKIQCLPPEEGEEAQTIGQIEFCFTKNLELRNCTEPKGMQTGLQLGTGELSVCNDTLPTYYPLQVQ
;
A
#
# COMPACT_ATOMS: atom_id res chain seq x y z
N TYR A 1 -6.27 4.16 -18.13
CA TYR A 1 -5.56 3.53 -17.01
C TYR A 1 -4.63 2.39 -17.44
N ARG A 2 -5.10 1.20 -17.85
CA ARG A 2 -4.22 0.05 -18.19
C ARG A 2 -3.08 0.35 -19.17
N LYS A 3 -3.31 1.13 -20.23
CA LYS A 3 -2.25 1.55 -21.16
C LYS A 3 -1.16 2.39 -20.48
N HIS A 4 -1.54 3.32 -19.60
CA HIS A 4 -0.61 4.15 -18.85
C HIS A 4 0.31 3.31 -17.96
N GLU A 5 -0.27 2.39 -17.19
CA GLU A 5 0.49 1.48 -16.32
C GLU A 5 1.47 0.60 -17.11
N TRP A 6 1.05 0.12 -18.29
CA TRP A 6 1.94 -0.64 -19.16
C TRP A 6 3.09 0.21 -19.69
N ASP A 7 2.78 1.36 -20.30
CA ASP A 7 3.79 2.19 -20.95
C ASP A 7 4.82 2.74 -19.94
N LYS A 8 4.37 3.09 -18.73
CA LYS A 8 5.21 3.68 -17.66
C LYS A 8 5.96 2.64 -16.81
N HIS A 9 5.35 1.49 -16.53
CA HIS A 9 5.90 0.51 -15.57
C HIS A 9 6.08 -0.89 -16.17
N GLY A 10 5.09 -1.37 -16.93
CA GLY A 10 5.11 -2.71 -17.52
C GLY A 10 6.24 -2.94 -18.51
N THR A 11 6.60 -1.94 -19.33
CA THR A 11 7.71 -2.02 -20.29
C THR A 11 9.07 -2.27 -19.62
N CYS A 12 9.33 -1.66 -18.46
CA CYS A 12 10.53 -1.92 -17.65
C CYS A 12 10.50 -3.32 -17.03
N ALA A 13 9.34 -3.73 -16.51
CA ALA A 13 9.14 -5.05 -15.92
C ALA A 13 9.26 -6.20 -16.95
N ALA A 14 9.02 -5.90 -18.23
CA ALA A 14 9.07 -6.88 -19.33
C ALA A 14 10.47 -7.47 -19.58
N THR A 15 11.52 -6.95 -18.93
CA THR A 15 12.84 -7.58 -18.85
C THR A 15 12.78 -8.96 -18.18
N LEU A 16 11.76 -9.22 -17.36
CA LEU A 16 11.48 -10.54 -16.78
C LEU A 16 10.57 -11.36 -17.69
N GLN A 17 10.98 -12.58 -18.04
CA GLN A 17 10.22 -13.48 -18.92
C GLN A 17 8.80 -13.77 -18.40
N ILE A 18 8.60 -13.76 -17.09
CA ILE A 18 7.31 -13.97 -16.44
C ILE A 18 6.36 -12.76 -16.56
N LEU A 19 6.88 -11.58 -16.94
CA LEU A 19 6.13 -10.32 -17.12
C LEU A 19 6.23 -9.73 -18.53
N ASN A 20 6.88 -10.42 -19.48
CA ASN A 20 7.30 -9.89 -20.79
C ASN A 20 6.18 -9.63 -21.83
N SER A 21 4.94 -9.54 -21.39
CA SER A 21 3.81 -9.12 -22.22
C SER A 21 2.75 -8.46 -21.34
N GLN A 22 1.89 -7.62 -21.93
CA GLN A 22 0.77 -7.01 -21.21
C GLN A 22 -0.08 -8.05 -20.47
N LYS A 23 -0.42 -9.15 -21.15
CA LYS A 23 -1.22 -10.25 -20.56
C LYS A 23 -0.54 -10.84 -19.33
N LYS A 24 0.77 -11.09 -19.41
CA LYS A 24 1.54 -11.64 -18.29
C LYS A 24 1.68 -10.66 -17.14
N TYR A 25 2.02 -9.40 -17.44
CA TYR A 25 2.17 -8.34 -16.44
C TYR A 25 0.89 -8.11 -15.63
N PHE A 26 -0.23 -7.85 -16.29
CA PHE A 26 -1.51 -7.62 -15.60
C PHE A 26 -2.06 -8.89 -14.96
N GLY A 27 -1.91 -10.04 -15.62
CA GLY A 27 -2.31 -11.32 -15.04
C GLY A 27 -1.57 -11.61 -13.74
N LYS A 28 -0.25 -11.39 -13.73
CA LYS A 28 0.57 -11.63 -12.54
C LYS A 28 0.32 -10.60 -11.43
N ALA A 29 0.08 -9.34 -11.78
CA ALA A 29 -0.34 -8.33 -10.80
C ALA A 29 -1.67 -8.72 -10.13
N LEU A 30 -2.63 -9.27 -10.88
CA LEU A 30 -3.89 -9.76 -10.33
C LEU A 30 -3.69 -11.01 -9.44
N ASP A 31 -2.81 -11.92 -9.83
CA ASP A 31 -2.45 -13.08 -8.99
C ASP A 31 -1.87 -12.63 -7.65
N LEU A 32 -0.92 -11.68 -7.67
CA LEU A 32 -0.31 -11.12 -6.47
C LEU A 32 -1.33 -10.37 -5.59
N TYR A 33 -2.24 -9.61 -6.19
CA TYR A 33 -3.33 -8.94 -5.47
C TYR A 33 -4.19 -9.95 -4.69
N LYS A 34 -4.56 -11.06 -5.35
CA LYS A 34 -5.33 -12.14 -4.71
C LYS A 34 -4.53 -12.89 -3.65
N GLN A 35 -3.23 -13.08 -3.87
CA GLN A 35 -2.34 -13.76 -2.91
C GLN A 35 -2.15 -12.95 -1.63
N VAL A 36 -2.01 -11.62 -1.77
CA VAL A 36 -1.84 -10.71 -0.63
C VAL A 36 -3.13 -10.56 0.17
N ASP A 37 -4.28 -10.47 -0.50
CA ASP A 37 -5.62 -10.40 0.12
C ASP A 37 -5.71 -9.38 1.27
N LEU A 38 -5.26 -8.16 1.00
CA LEU A 38 -5.22 -7.07 2.00
C LEU A 38 -6.60 -6.80 2.60
N ASN A 39 -7.65 -6.88 1.80
CA ASN A 39 -9.02 -6.64 2.25
C ASN A 39 -9.43 -7.62 3.35
N ARG A 40 -9.14 -8.90 3.17
CA ARG A 40 -9.39 -9.91 4.20
C ARG A 40 -8.55 -9.64 5.44
N CYS A 41 -7.25 -9.38 5.27
CA CYS A 41 -6.36 -9.07 6.39
C CYS A 41 -6.90 -7.90 7.24
N ILE A 42 -7.27 -6.80 6.60
CA ILE A 42 -7.82 -5.61 7.29
C ILE A 42 -9.16 -5.90 7.96
N SER A 43 -10.03 -6.72 7.35
CA SER A 43 -11.29 -7.14 7.97
C SER A 43 -11.11 -7.98 9.24
N GLU A 44 -9.96 -8.67 9.35
CA GLU A 44 -9.59 -9.49 10.49
C GLU A 44 -8.81 -8.70 11.57
N LEU A 45 -8.18 -7.55 11.24
CA LEU A 45 -7.46 -6.69 12.20
C LEU A 45 -8.28 -6.30 13.44
N PRO A 46 -9.58 -5.93 13.33
CA PRO A 46 -10.52 -5.79 14.45
C PRO A 46 -10.53 -6.91 15.49
N ARG A 47 -10.14 -8.12 15.10
CA ARG A 47 -10.16 -9.32 15.96
C ARG A 47 -8.83 -9.55 16.66
N LEU A 48 -7.80 -8.74 16.37
CA LEU A 48 -6.51 -8.79 17.05
C LEU A 48 -6.54 -7.97 18.35
N PRO A 49 -6.33 -8.57 19.54
CA PRO A 49 -6.08 -7.79 20.76
C PRO A 49 -4.76 -7.01 20.57
N PRO A 50 -4.65 -5.69 20.88
CA PRO A 50 -5.43 -4.83 21.77
C PRO A 50 -6.17 -3.67 21.04
N ILE A 51 -6.58 -3.85 19.78
CA ILE A 51 -7.11 -2.76 18.95
C ILE A 51 -8.59 -2.53 19.28
N SER A 52 -8.90 -1.52 20.10
CA SER A 52 -10.29 -1.10 20.34
C SER A 52 -10.78 -0.15 19.23
N ILE A 53 -11.84 -0.55 18.53
CA ILE A 53 -12.33 0.02 17.25
C ILE A 53 -13.42 1.06 17.51
N THR A 54 -13.24 1.97 18.47
CA THR A 54 -14.27 3.00 18.71
C THR A 54 -14.01 4.29 17.94
N LEU A 55 -12.87 4.43 17.28
CA LEU A 55 -12.65 5.41 16.21
C LEU A 55 -11.95 4.71 15.05
N CYS A 56 -12.33 5.01 13.80
CA CYS A 56 -11.56 4.65 12.58
C CYS A 56 -10.19 5.38 12.51
N VAL A 57 -9.70 5.86 13.65
CA VAL A 57 -8.51 6.64 13.87
C VAL A 57 -7.57 5.77 14.68
N PHE A 58 -6.49 5.32 14.05
CA PHE A 58 -5.49 4.46 14.70
C PHE A 58 -4.15 5.17 14.74
N GLN A 59 -3.30 4.76 15.69
CA GLN A 59 -1.89 5.08 15.61
C GLN A 59 -1.28 4.29 14.45
N MET A 60 -0.56 4.97 13.57
CA MET A 60 0.08 4.37 12.39
C MET A 60 1.03 3.22 12.78
N THR A 61 1.66 3.31 13.95
CA THR A 61 2.51 2.27 14.52
C THR A 61 1.76 0.94 14.70
N VAL A 62 0.54 0.97 15.23
CA VAL A 62 -0.30 -0.21 15.44
C VAL A 62 -0.63 -0.90 14.12
N LEU A 63 -0.99 -0.13 13.09
CA LEU A 63 -1.28 -0.66 11.76
C LEU A 63 -0.02 -1.25 11.12
N LYS A 64 1.10 -0.52 11.14
CA LYS A 64 2.39 -0.99 10.61
C LYS A 64 2.82 -2.30 11.27
N GLU A 65 2.69 -2.40 12.59
CA GLU A 65 3.00 -3.62 13.33
C GLU A 65 2.06 -4.78 12.98
N ALA A 66 0.75 -4.54 12.89
CA ALA A 66 -0.20 -5.58 12.59
C ALA A 66 -0.01 -6.13 11.17
N LEU A 67 0.22 -5.26 10.18
CA LEU A 67 0.56 -5.66 8.82
C LEU A 67 1.91 -6.38 8.77
N THR A 68 2.92 -5.92 9.51
CA THR A 68 4.22 -6.60 9.59
C THR A 68 4.08 -8.00 10.18
N ARG A 69 3.25 -8.18 11.21
CA ARG A 69 2.96 -9.50 11.78
C ARG A 69 2.19 -10.41 10.80
N ALA A 70 1.24 -9.86 10.06
CA ALA A 70 0.42 -10.63 9.12
C ALA A 70 1.24 -11.09 7.90
N TYR A 71 2.13 -10.24 7.38
CA TYR A 71 2.84 -10.49 6.13
C TYR A 71 4.31 -10.90 6.30
N GLY A 72 4.87 -10.76 7.51
CA GLY A 72 6.28 -11.07 7.79
C GLY A 72 7.28 -10.10 7.14
N VAL A 73 6.80 -8.98 6.58
CA VAL A 73 7.61 -7.96 5.90
C VAL A 73 7.14 -6.55 6.25
N THR A 74 8.04 -5.58 6.13
CA THR A 74 7.72 -4.16 6.24
C THR A 74 7.15 -3.64 4.92
N LEU A 75 5.93 -3.13 4.96
CA LEU A 75 5.24 -2.49 3.84
C LEU A 75 5.49 -0.97 3.83
N LYS A 76 5.33 -0.33 2.68
CA LYS A 76 5.32 1.14 2.58
C LYS A 76 3.88 1.64 2.59
N ILE A 77 3.58 2.58 3.49
CA ILE A 77 2.24 3.16 3.66
C ILE A 77 2.37 4.66 3.41
N GLN A 78 1.55 5.16 2.48
CA GLN A 78 1.49 6.57 2.14
C GLN A 78 0.13 7.15 2.49
N CYS A 79 0.16 8.39 2.98
CA CYS A 79 -1.00 9.12 3.45
C CYS A 79 -1.13 10.44 2.70
N LEU A 80 -2.38 10.88 2.58
CA LEU A 80 -2.71 12.28 2.34
C LEU A 80 -2.58 13.04 3.66
N PRO A 81 -1.94 14.22 3.67
CA PRO A 81 -1.91 15.07 4.85
C PRO A 81 -3.34 15.49 5.25
N PRO A 82 -3.57 15.86 6.52
CA PRO A 82 -4.84 16.43 6.94
C PRO A 82 -5.19 17.68 6.11
N GLU A 83 -6.46 17.82 5.72
CA GLU A 83 -6.95 19.07 5.12
C GLU A 83 -7.12 20.18 6.18
N GLU A 84 -7.41 21.42 5.75
CA GLU A 84 -7.57 22.54 6.68
C GLU A 84 -8.72 22.28 7.66
N GLY A 85 -8.40 22.24 8.96
CA GLY A 85 -9.35 21.91 10.03
C GLY A 85 -9.41 20.42 10.40
N GLU A 86 -8.63 19.57 9.74
CA GLU A 86 -8.46 18.17 10.11
C GLU A 86 -7.18 17.95 10.92
N GLU A 87 -7.26 17.07 11.92
CA GLU A 87 -6.12 16.68 12.76
C GLU A 87 -5.52 15.32 12.34
N ALA A 88 -6.24 14.57 11.50
CA ALA A 88 -5.90 13.22 11.11
C ALA A 88 -5.46 13.14 9.65
N GLN A 89 -4.39 12.39 9.38
CA GLN A 89 -4.01 12.05 8.01
C GLN A 89 -4.87 10.89 7.50
N THR A 90 -4.96 10.70 6.19
CA THR A 90 -5.75 9.61 5.59
C THR A 90 -4.87 8.65 4.81
N ILE A 91 -5.01 7.34 5.01
CA ILE A 91 -4.28 6.34 4.22
C ILE A 91 -4.76 6.40 2.77
N GLY A 92 -3.83 6.64 1.84
CA GLY A 92 -4.11 6.66 0.41
C GLY A 92 -3.54 5.48 -0.36
N GLN A 93 -2.40 4.93 0.08
CA GLN A 93 -1.74 3.82 -0.62
C GLN A 93 -0.97 2.91 0.33
N ILE A 94 -1.03 1.60 0.07
CA ILE A 94 -0.21 0.56 0.71
C ILE A 94 0.54 -0.19 -0.39
N GLU A 95 1.86 -0.21 -0.32
CA GLU A 95 2.72 -0.87 -1.29
C GLU A 95 3.31 -2.16 -0.72
N PHE A 96 3.17 -3.23 -1.51
CA PHE A 96 3.82 -4.52 -1.29
C PHE A 96 5.00 -4.65 -2.23
N CYS A 97 6.18 -4.95 -1.67
CA CYS A 97 7.39 -5.11 -2.45
C CYS A 97 7.70 -6.57 -2.71
N PHE A 98 8.06 -6.88 -3.95
CA PHE A 98 8.42 -8.23 -4.36
C PHE A 98 9.86 -8.27 -4.90
N THR A 99 10.50 -9.43 -4.79
CA THR A 99 11.73 -9.74 -5.53
C THR A 99 11.40 -9.89 -7.02
N LYS A 100 12.42 -9.98 -7.89
CA LYS A 100 12.23 -10.33 -9.31
C LYS A 100 11.65 -11.74 -9.52
N ASN A 101 11.72 -12.59 -8.50
CA ASN A 101 11.10 -13.92 -8.48
C ASN A 101 9.67 -13.89 -7.92
N LEU A 102 9.14 -12.68 -7.64
CA LEU A 102 7.80 -12.45 -7.10
C LEU A 102 7.59 -12.98 -5.69
N GLU A 103 8.67 -13.06 -4.92
CA GLU A 103 8.62 -13.38 -3.49
C GLU A 103 8.46 -12.08 -2.69
N LEU A 104 7.59 -12.10 -1.69
CA LEU A 104 7.33 -10.95 -0.84
C LEU A 104 8.60 -10.57 -0.06
N ARG A 105 8.92 -9.28 0.01
CA ARG A 105 10.10 -8.76 0.71
C ARG A 105 9.82 -7.41 1.38
N ASN A 106 10.71 -7.00 2.28
CA ASN A 106 10.68 -5.66 2.85
C ASN A 106 10.74 -4.58 1.77
N CYS A 107 9.86 -3.59 1.86
CA CYS A 107 9.98 -2.36 1.10
C CYS A 107 11.13 -1.53 1.69
N THR A 108 12.16 -1.30 0.88
CA THR A 108 13.27 -0.41 1.20
C THR A 108 13.14 0.82 0.32
N GLU A 109 13.24 2.02 0.90
CA GLU A 109 13.34 3.24 0.09
C GLU A 109 14.54 3.12 -0.86
N PRO A 110 14.35 3.23 -2.19
CA PRO A 110 15.48 3.42 -3.08
C PRO A 110 16.13 4.76 -2.72
N LYS A 111 17.45 4.77 -2.49
CA LYS A 111 18.20 6.02 -2.37
C LYS A 111 17.96 6.86 -3.63
N GLY A 112 17.11 7.88 -3.53
CA GLY A 112 16.93 8.91 -4.57
C GLY A 112 15.69 8.84 -5.46
N MET A 113 14.62 8.12 -5.12
CA MET A 113 13.38 8.17 -5.92
C MET A 113 12.16 8.49 -5.03
N GLN A 114 11.82 9.77 -4.92
CA GLN A 114 10.52 10.20 -4.43
C GLN A 114 9.47 9.90 -5.49
N THR A 115 8.85 8.72 -5.45
CA THR A 115 7.66 8.45 -6.26
C THR A 115 6.44 9.02 -5.54
N GLY A 116 6.24 10.33 -5.67
CA GLY A 116 4.96 10.97 -5.39
C GLY A 116 3.95 10.53 -6.45
N LEU A 117 2.89 9.84 -6.04
CA LEU A 117 1.72 9.61 -6.89
C LEU A 117 0.76 10.78 -6.63
N GLN A 118 0.58 11.65 -7.63
CA GLN A 118 -0.42 12.71 -7.55
C GLN A 118 -1.79 12.10 -7.84
N LEU A 119 -2.55 11.82 -6.78
CA LEU A 119 -4.00 11.69 -6.85
C LEU A 119 -4.59 13.06 -6.49
N GLY A 120 -5.69 13.45 -7.12
CA GLY A 120 -6.26 14.81 -7.01
C GLY A 120 -6.26 15.37 -5.58
N THR A 121 -5.92 16.67 -5.50
CA THR A 121 -5.87 17.56 -4.32
C THR A 121 -4.78 17.34 -3.24
N GLY A 122 -3.94 16.32 -3.31
CA GLY A 122 -2.78 16.21 -2.40
C GLY A 122 -1.69 15.22 -2.83
N GLU A 123 -0.43 15.54 -2.57
CA GLU A 123 0.69 14.63 -2.83
C GLU A 123 0.77 13.56 -1.74
N LEU A 124 0.67 12.28 -2.13
CA LEU A 124 0.88 11.16 -1.21
C LEU A 124 2.31 11.18 -0.67
N SER A 125 2.44 11.15 0.65
CA SER A 125 3.72 11.14 1.35
C SER A 125 3.79 10.00 2.35
N VAL A 126 4.98 9.68 2.86
CA VAL A 126 5.13 8.67 3.92
C VAL A 126 4.30 9.10 5.13
N CYS A 127 3.43 8.22 5.63
CA CYS A 127 2.56 8.55 6.76
C CYS A 127 3.36 8.95 8.00
N ASN A 128 2.89 9.99 8.69
CA ASN A 128 3.49 10.46 9.94
C ASN A 128 3.10 9.54 11.11
N ASP A 129 4.07 9.01 11.85
CA ASP A 129 3.77 8.09 12.96
C ASP A 129 3.12 8.74 14.19
N THR A 130 3.19 10.07 14.30
CA THR A 130 2.64 10.81 15.44
C THR A 130 1.21 11.30 15.21
N LEU A 131 0.78 11.41 13.96
CA LEU A 131 -0.56 11.91 13.64
C LEU A 131 -1.60 10.78 13.74
N PRO A 132 -2.81 11.08 14.24
CA PRO A 132 -3.95 10.18 14.11
C PRO A 132 -4.16 9.86 12.62
N THR A 133 -4.51 8.60 12.31
CA THR A 133 -4.67 8.16 10.91
C THR A 133 -6.04 7.57 10.68
N TYR A 134 -6.77 8.15 9.71
CA TYR A 134 -8.01 7.60 9.19
C TYR A 134 -7.74 6.51 8.15
N TYR A 135 -8.38 5.36 8.33
CA TYR A 135 -8.50 4.33 7.29
C TYR A 135 -9.91 4.39 6.69
N PRO A 136 -10.07 4.73 5.40
CA PRO A 136 -11.38 4.72 4.76
C PRO A 136 -11.87 3.27 4.61
N LEU A 137 -12.71 2.81 5.53
CA LEU A 137 -13.32 1.48 5.48
C LEU A 137 -14.40 1.34 4.38
N GLN A 138 -14.67 2.39 3.62
CA GLN A 138 -15.70 2.41 2.58
C GLN A 138 -15.12 2.87 1.24
N VAL A 139 -15.05 1.94 0.29
CA VAL A 139 -15.17 2.27 -1.12
C VAL A 139 -16.57 1.82 -1.51
N GLN A 140 -17.51 2.75 -1.64
CA GLN A 140 -18.80 2.50 -2.28
C GLN A 140 -18.59 2.29 -3.79
#